data_AF-A0A5C3MJR6-F1
#
_entry.id   AF-A0A5C3MJR6-F1
#
_cell.length_a   1.000
_cell.length_b   1.000
_cell.length_c   1.000
_cell.angle_alpha   90.00
_cell.angle_beta   90.00
_cell.angle_gamma   90.00
#
_symmetry.space_group_name_H-M   'P 1'
#
loop_
_entity.id
_entity.type
_entity.pdbx_description
1 polymer ?
#
loop_
_entity_poly.entity_id
_entity_poly.type
_entity_poly.pdbx_seq_one_letter_code
_entity_poly.pdbx_strand_id
1 'polypeptide(L)'
;MHRTGTHAAVLHYPEIESRTGLTLQSFNALRRGKNFPATPVDFLEVNTSVSGSDKSETRVIWKAGWGHDDLVQHFEQIPSYPVDDIQRSKLRVIFIETTISIDSSVNHSTESVHLHPRTAEWMKQFGVSPIFLEHIMAGSGLPRIGDSSFTRHGQNGKNTLITGFYGYQPTLNVKAAYVWFSHDINAKVSTYIMLNCTPEVKKSIVTLSQNPDAQAIHRPCIIDTIAADHSIYEHGKEITLVRKRFENMEIASHTLSNADMALVVEKLYLLAQVFHIIGENLADFHEWLQFLLEIHAKLSPIHQDLYSVADSLKFLSSSTNIWRRWIMNYIERTQIRINLFFNLATQNDSRTNLDIANLTAKIAVETQRDSSSMITSVSSSLLTSELWYTNWVLDRMAAVTMLFLPGTFVSAVFSMVFFNNGFDSLGRPVVSVAPQWWYFPVITIPLTILVLCIWVLWQRWRNRSANIILPSQVSIMEKISGSRNP
;
A
#
# COMPACT_ATOMS: atom_id res chain seq x y z
N MET A 1 -36.99 11.01 40.76
CA MET A 1 -37.44 10.54 39.42
C MET A 1 -38.83 11.10 39.15
N HIS A 2 -38.99 12.04 38.21
CA HIS A 2 -40.32 12.43 37.73
C HIS A 2 -40.66 11.61 36.47
N ARG A 3 -41.63 10.70 36.59
CA ARG A 3 -42.44 10.26 35.46
C ARG A 3 -43.33 11.44 35.05
N THR A 4 -42.97 12.14 33.98
CA THR A 4 -43.88 12.94 33.17
C THR A 4 -43.78 12.33 31.77
N GLY A 5 -44.81 11.64 31.27
CA GLY A 5 -45.96 12.27 30.65
C GLY A 5 -45.72 12.33 29.14
N THR A 6 -46.42 11.48 28.37
CA THR A 6 -46.51 11.43 26.89
C THR A 6 -45.21 11.18 26.09
N HIS A 7 -45.16 10.00 25.45
CA HIS A 7 -44.12 9.55 24.52
C HIS A 7 -44.05 10.40 23.24
N ALA A 8 -43.47 11.59 23.32
CA ALA A 8 -42.76 12.19 22.20
C ALA A 8 -41.28 11.85 22.41
N ALA A 9 -40.63 11.21 21.43
CA ALA A 9 -39.18 11.09 21.46
C ALA A 9 -38.62 12.52 21.43
N VAL A 10 -38.13 13.01 22.57
CA VAL A 10 -37.43 14.30 22.63
C VAL A 10 -36.17 14.12 21.79
N LEU A 11 -36.21 14.63 20.56
CA LEU A 11 -35.02 14.80 19.74
C LEU A 11 -34.20 15.88 20.45
N HIS A 12 -33.08 15.48 21.03
CA HIS A 12 -32.20 16.41 21.71
C HIS A 12 -31.48 17.30 20.69
N TYR A 13 -31.31 16.82 19.45
CA TYR A 13 -30.58 17.50 18.38
C TYR A 13 -31.29 17.33 17.02
N PRO A 14 -32.35 18.10 16.74
CA PRO A 14 -33.21 17.91 15.57
C PRO A 14 -32.48 18.06 14.22
N GLU A 15 -31.36 18.77 14.16
CA GLU A 15 -30.59 19.00 12.93
C GLU A 15 -29.89 17.74 12.40
N ILE A 16 -29.50 16.83 13.31
CA ILE A 16 -28.74 15.62 13.00
C ILE A 16 -29.60 14.37 13.28
N GLU A 17 -30.39 14.39 14.34
CA GLU A 17 -31.30 13.30 14.72
C GLU A 17 -32.55 13.23 13.83
N SER A 18 -32.79 14.21 12.95
CA SER A 18 -33.83 14.09 11.90
C SER A 18 -33.40 13.19 10.74
N ARG A 19 -32.09 12.94 10.57
CA ARG A 19 -31.55 12.05 9.53
C ARG A 19 -31.62 10.59 9.92
N THR A 20 -31.65 10.30 11.21
CA THR A 20 -31.61 8.93 11.73
C THR A 20 -32.94 8.26 11.40
N GLY A 21 -32.92 7.39 10.39
CA GLY A 21 -34.08 6.63 9.91
C GLY A 21 -34.65 5.64 10.94
N LEU A 22 -34.07 5.58 12.15
CA LEU A 22 -34.57 4.86 13.32
C LEU A 22 -35.80 5.57 13.92
N THR A 23 -36.83 5.69 13.08
CA THR A 23 -38.19 5.58 13.55
C THR A 23 -38.35 4.25 14.31
N LEU A 24 -39.30 4.23 15.24
CA LEU A 24 -39.74 3.07 16.04
C LEU A 24 -39.81 1.72 15.25
N GLN A 25 -39.92 1.76 13.92
CA GLN A 25 -40.06 0.62 13.03
C GLN A 25 -38.79 -0.26 12.91
N SER A 26 -37.58 0.29 12.87
CA SER A 26 -36.34 -0.51 12.76
C SER A 26 -36.00 -1.22 14.08
N PHE A 27 -36.27 -0.58 15.22
CA PHE A 27 -36.26 -1.22 16.54
C PHE A 27 -37.31 -2.33 16.66
N ASN A 28 -38.52 -2.11 16.13
CA ASN A 28 -39.57 -3.13 16.09
C ASN A 28 -39.24 -4.29 15.14
N ALA A 29 -38.45 -4.06 14.09
CA ALA A 29 -37.93 -5.11 13.21
C ALA A 29 -36.88 -5.98 13.92
N LEU A 30 -36.00 -5.37 14.71
CA LEU A 30 -35.04 -6.09 15.58
C LEU A 30 -35.72 -6.95 16.63
N ARG A 31 -36.84 -6.48 17.19
CA ARG A 31 -37.67 -7.27 18.13
C ARG A 31 -38.23 -8.57 17.53
N ARG A 32 -38.25 -8.70 16.19
CA ARG A 32 -38.68 -9.92 15.47
C ARG A 32 -37.54 -10.91 15.22
N GLY A 33 -36.28 -10.53 15.45
CA GLY A 33 -35.12 -11.41 15.37
C GLY A 33 -35.12 -12.42 16.52
N LYS A 34 -35.04 -13.71 16.22
CA LYS A 34 -35.01 -14.78 17.22
C LYS A 34 -33.58 -14.97 17.75
N ASN A 35 -33.44 -14.97 19.08
CA ASN A 35 -32.26 -15.27 19.89
C ASN A 35 -31.12 -14.24 19.85
N PHE A 36 -31.27 -13.12 20.56
CA PHE A 36 -30.13 -12.28 20.95
C PHE A 36 -29.47 -12.87 22.21
N PRO A 37 -28.15 -13.04 22.25
CA PRO A 37 -27.46 -13.42 23.47
C PRO A 37 -27.62 -12.35 24.55
N ALA A 38 -27.59 -12.76 25.82
CA ALA A 38 -27.60 -11.82 26.94
C ALA A 38 -26.34 -10.93 26.88
N THR A 39 -26.52 -9.61 26.84
CA THR A 39 -25.42 -8.64 26.94
C THR A 39 -25.04 -8.49 28.40
N PRO A 40 -23.84 -8.94 28.83
CA PRO A 40 -23.39 -8.72 30.19
C PRO A 40 -23.14 -7.23 30.40
N VAL A 41 -23.57 -6.71 31.55
CA VAL A 41 -23.36 -5.32 31.93
C VAL A 41 -22.66 -5.26 33.29
N ASP A 42 -21.55 -4.53 33.36
CA ASP A 42 -20.91 -4.22 34.63
C ASP A 42 -21.18 -2.77 35.01
N PHE A 43 -21.35 -2.55 36.31
CA PHE A 43 -21.73 -1.26 36.86
C PHE A 43 -20.78 -0.83 37.97
N LEU A 44 -20.29 0.40 37.83
CA LEU A 44 -19.50 1.10 38.82
C LEU A 44 -20.20 2.41 39.20
N GLU A 45 -20.48 2.59 40.48
CA GLU A 45 -20.93 3.86 41.04
C GLU A 45 -19.99 4.30 42.15
N VAL A 46 -19.49 5.53 42.06
CA VAL A 46 -18.64 6.16 43.07
C VAL A 46 -19.35 7.43 43.55
N ASN A 47 -19.69 7.45 44.83
CA ASN A 47 -20.27 8.61 45.49
C ASN A 47 -19.27 9.14 46.49
N THR A 48 -18.89 10.42 46.38
CA THR A 48 -18.03 11.08 47.36
C THR A 48 -18.80 12.24 47.99
N SER A 49 -18.91 12.23 49.33
CA SER A 49 -19.44 13.35 50.10
C SER A 49 -18.34 14.00 50.92
N VAL A 50 -18.25 15.33 50.83
CA VAL A 50 -17.39 16.13 51.71
C VAL A 50 -18.24 16.53 52.92
N SER A 51 -18.00 15.90 54.07
CA SER A 51 -18.55 16.35 55.36
C SER A 51 -17.61 17.41 55.95
N GLY A 52 -18.13 18.36 56.72
CA GLY A 52 -17.38 19.51 57.27
C GLY A 52 -16.26 19.18 58.27
N SER A 53 -15.94 17.89 58.48
CA SER A 53 -14.69 17.44 59.09
C SER A 53 -13.85 16.76 58.01
N ASP A 54 -12.56 17.07 57.92
CA ASP A 54 -11.51 16.69 56.94
C ASP A 54 -11.46 15.25 56.37
N LYS A 55 -12.39 14.36 56.74
CA LYS A 55 -12.59 13.02 56.17
C LYS A 55 -13.71 13.05 55.13
N SER A 56 -13.33 13.04 53.86
CA SER A 56 -14.26 12.71 52.78
C SER A 56 -14.66 11.24 52.85
N GLU A 57 -15.95 10.96 52.82
CA GLU A 57 -16.46 9.59 52.76
C GLU A 57 -16.74 9.22 51.31
N THR A 58 -16.02 8.23 50.79
CA THR A 58 -16.23 7.70 49.44
C THR A 58 -16.86 6.32 49.51
N ARG A 59 -18.04 6.18 48.90
CA ARG A 59 -18.75 4.91 48.77
C ARG A 59 -18.64 4.42 47.33
N VAL A 60 -18.05 3.24 47.16
CA VAL A 60 -17.89 2.57 45.86
C VAL A 60 -18.81 1.36 45.78
N ILE A 61 -19.59 1.28 44.72
CA ILE A 61 -20.46 0.15 44.39
C ILE A 61 -19.94 -0.44 43.08
N TRP A 62 -19.37 -1.64 43.16
CA TRP A 62 -18.95 -2.43 42.00
C TRP A 62 -19.82 -3.67 41.88
N LYS A 63 -20.43 -3.87 40.70
CA LYS A 63 -21.27 -5.01 40.39
C LYS A 63 -20.92 -5.53 39.00
N ALA A 64 -20.43 -6.77 38.95
CA ALA A 64 -20.00 -7.40 37.71
C ALA A 64 -21.04 -8.40 37.18
N GLY A 65 -21.19 -8.48 35.86
CA GLY A 65 -22.01 -9.48 35.17
C GLY A 65 -23.52 -9.37 35.41
N TRP A 66 -24.02 -8.15 35.67
CA TRP A 66 -25.46 -7.91 35.82
C TRP A 66 -26.18 -8.01 34.47
N GLY A 67 -27.41 -8.53 34.51
CA GLY A 67 -28.34 -8.43 33.40
C GLY A 67 -28.99 -7.05 33.33
N HIS A 68 -29.65 -6.76 32.21
CA HIS A 68 -30.46 -5.55 32.05
C HIS A 68 -31.54 -5.41 33.14
N ASP A 69 -32.22 -6.50 33.49
CA ASP A 69 -33.32 -6.50 34.47
C ASP A 69 -32.81 -6.21 35.90
N ASP A 70 -31.60 -6.68 36.25
CA ASP A 70 -30.96 -6.42 37.56
C ASP A 70 -30.58 -4.94 37.73
N LEU A 71 -30.14 -4.29 36.65
CA LEU A 71 -29.82 -2.86 36.63
C LEU A 71 -31.06 -2.00 36.81
N VAL A 72 -32.14 -2.30 36.10
CA VAL A 72 -33.41 -1.57 36.23
C VAL A 72 -33.92 -1.68 37.68
N GLN A 73 -33.90 -2.89 38.25
CA GLN A 73 -34.30 -3.10 39.64
C GLN A 73 -33.41 -2.31 40.62
N HIS A 74 -32.10 -2.22 40.37
CA HIS A 74 -31.20 -1.41 41.19
C HIS A 74 -31.55 0.08 41.12
N PHE A 75 -31.83 0.63 39.93
CA PHE A 75 -32.21 2.04 39.78
C PHE A 75 -33.58 2.36 40.37
N GLU A 76 -34.53 1.41 40.34
CA GLU A 76 -35.84 1.55 40.98
C GLU A 76 -35.78 1.49 42.52
N GLN A 77 -34.80 0.77 43.08
CA GLN A 77 -34.59 0.65 44.52
C GLN A 77 -33.82 1.82 45.15
N ILE A 78 -33.14 2.67 44.36
CA ILE A 78 -32.42 3.83 44.88
C ILE A 78 -33.43 4.91 45.27
N PRO A 79 -33.51 5.33 46.56
CA PRO A 79 -34.38 6.42 46.96
C PRO A 79 -34.03 7.70 46.20
N SER A 80 -35.04 8.41 45.72
CA SER A 80 -34.90 9.79 45.26
C SER A 80 -34.57 10.66 46.48
N TYR A 81 -33.31 10.75 46.89
CA TYR A 81 -32.94 11.66 47.96
C TYR A 81 -33.18 13.11 47.49
N PRO A 82 -33.83 13.96 48.33
CA PRO A 82 -33.98 15.37 48.01
C PRO A 82 -32.60 16.04 47.89
N VAL A 83 -32.55 17.03 47.01
CA VAL A 83 -31.35 17.73 46.51
C VAL A 83 -30.70 18.63 47.57
N ASP A 84 -31.16 18.58 48.81
CA ASP A 84 -30.76 19.54 49.84
C ASP A 84 -29.55 19.06 50.65
N ASP A 85 -28.48 19.84 50.50
CA ASP A 85 -27.53 20.25 51.56
C ASP A 85 -26.21 19.49 51.81
N ILE A 86 -25.73 18.63 50.90
CA ILE A 86 -24.34 18.14 50.96
C ILE A 86 -23.70 18.15 49.56
N GLN A 87 -22.54 18.79 49.40
CA GLN A 87 -21.73 18.71 48.16
C GLN A 87 -21.34 17.24 47.91
N ARG A 88 -22.12 16.55 47.08
CA ARG A 88 -21.92 15.15 46.69
C ARG A 88 -21.53 15.10 45.21
N SER A 89 -20.36 14.56 44.92
CA SER A 89 -19.95 14.23 43.54
C SER A 89 -20.30 12.77 43.25
N LYS A 90 -20.93 12.53 42.11
CA LYS A 90 -21.38 11.19 41.70
C LYS A 90 -20.83 10.82 40.34
N LEU A 91 -20.12 9.70 40.27
CA LEU A 91 -19.65 9.09 39.04
C LEU A 91 -20.36 7.76 38.81
N ARG A 92 -20.86 7.55 37.59
CA ARG A 92 -21.45 6.29 37.14
C ARG A 92 -20.73 5.84 35.88
N VAL A 93 -20.27 4.60 35.85
CA VAL A 93 -19.65 3.98 34.67
C VAL A 93 -20.35 2.65 34.43
N ILE A 94 -20.86 2.48 33.22
CA ILE A 94 -21.56 1.28 32.76
C ILE A 94 -20.72 0.67 31.65
N PHE A 95 -20.26 -0.56 31.85
CA PHE A 95 -19.50 -1.31 30.85
C PHE A 95 -20.42 -2.33 30.17
N ILE A 96 -20.42 -2.34 28.84
CA ILE A 96 -21.28 -3.22 28.04
C ILE A 96 -20.43 -3.94 27.01
N GLU A 97 -20.49 -5.26 27.01
CA GLU A 97 -19.83 -6.06 25.97
C GLU A 97 -20.84 -6.45 24.91
N THR A 98 -20.52 -6.15 23.65
CA THR A 98 -21.35 -6.52 22.50
C THR A 98 -20.85 -7.82 21.88
N THR A 99 -21.80 -8.67 21.48
CA THR A 99 -21.50 -9.92 20.79
C THR A 99 -21.60 -9.70 19.28
N ILE A 100 -20.70 -10.30 18.51
CA ILE A 100 -20.73 -10.25 17.05
C ILE A 100 -21.13 -11.64 16.58
N SER A 101 -22.15 -11.72 15.72
CA SER A 101 -22.37 -12.92 14.90
C SER A 101 -21.83 -12.64 13.51
N ILE A 102 -20.91 -13.49 13.06
CA ILE A 102 -20.46 -13.48 11.66
C ILE A 102 -21.49 -14.30 10.90
N ASP A 103 -22.40 -13.64 10.19
CA ASP A 103 -23.28 -14.35 9.26
C ASP A 103 -22.46 -14.62 7.99
N SER A 104 -22.11 -15.89 7.77
CA SER A 104 -21.28 -16.32 6.64
C SER A 104 -22.11 -16.62 5.39
N SER A 105 -23.37 -16.16 5.36
CA SER A 105 -24.25 -16.32 4.22
C SER A 105 -24.18 -15.11 3.28
N VAL A 106 -23.58 -15.33 2.10
CA VAL A 106 -23.51 -14.45 0.92
C VAL A 106 -22.40 -13.38 0.94
N ASN A 107 -21.26 -13.67 0.27
CA ASN A 107 -20.22 -12.83 -0.37
C ASN A 107 -19.76 -11.48 0.25
N HIS A 108 -20.30 -11.04 1.38
CA HIS A 108 -19.90 -9.90 2.19
C HIS A 108 -20.08 -10.33 3.65
N SER A 109 -18.97 -10.57 4.36
CA SER A 109 -19.00 -10.79 5.81
C SER A 109 -19.49 -9.50 6.49
N THR A 110 -20.78 -9.43 6.77
CA THR A 110 -21.37 -8.32 7.54
C THR A 110 -21.30 -8.71 9.00
N GLU A 111 -20.36 -8.10 9.73
CA GLU A 111 -20.32 -8.26 11.18
C GLU A 111 -21.46 -7.44 11.78
N SER A 112 -22.50 -8.12 12.26
CA SER A 112 -23.58 -7.49 13.00
C SER A 112 -23.21 -7.45 14.48
N VAL A 113 -23.13 -6.24 15.02
CA VAL A 113 -22.97 -6.00 16.45
C VAL A 113 -24.34 -6.15 17.10
N HIS A 114 -24.51 -7.15 17.95
CA HIS A 114 -25.78 -7.41 18.64
C HIS A 114 -25.78 -6.74 20.00
N LEU A 115 -26.56 -5.67 20.11
CA LEU A 115 -27.02 -5.12 21.39
C LEU A 115 -28.44 -5.63 21.65
N HIS A 116 -28.70 -6.15 22.84
CA HIS A 116 -30.04 -6.64 23.19
C HIS A 116 -31.07 -5.48 23.11
N PRO A 117 -32.22 -5.62 22.42
CA PRO A 117 -33.15 -4.52 22.18
C PRO A 117 -33.65 -3.80 23.44
N ARG A 118 -33.82 -4.54 24.56
CA ARG A 118 -34.19 -3.94 25.85
C ARG A 118 -33.10 -3.02 26.41
N THR A 119 -31.83 -3.38 26.25
CA THR A 119 -30.68 -2.57 26.68
C THR A 119 -30.65 -1.26 25.88
N ALA A 120 -30.97 -1.30 24.59
CA ALA A 120 -31.04 -0.10 23.75
C ALA A 120 -32.23 0.81 24.11
N GLU A 121 -33.41 0.25 24.37
CA GLU A 121 -34.57 1.03 24.87
C GLU A 121 -34.27 1.69 26.21
N TRP A 122 -33.55 0.99 27.08
CA TRP A 122 -33.10 1.51 28.37
C TRP A 122 -32.10 2.66 28.21
N MET A 123 -31.09 2.52 27.36
CA MET A 123 -30.16 3.62 27.04
C MET A 123 -30.90 4.88 26.57
N LYS A 124 -31.97 4.72 25.78
CA LYS A 124 -32.80 5.85 25.36
C LYS A 124 -33.47 6.56 26.55
N GLN A 125 -33.87 5.83 27.59
CA GLN A 125 -34.40 6.44 28.82
C GLN A 125 -33.33 7.25 29.59
N PHE A 126 -32.05 6.93 29.42
CA PHE A 126 -30.92 7.69 29.99
C PHE A 126 -30.55 8.95 29.19
N GLY A 127 -31.23 9.21 28.06
CA GLY A 127 -30.92 10.35 27.18
C GLY A 127 -29.77 10.09 26.21
N VAL A 128 -29.43 8.82 25.96
CA VAL A 128 -28.44 8.47 24.93
C VAL A 128 -28.99 8.86 23.55
N SER A 129 -28.16 9.54 22.75
CA SER A 129 -28.58 10.03 21.43
C SER A 129 -28.93 8.85 20.49
N PRO A 130 -30.03 8.94 19.71
CA PRO A 130 -30.36 7.96 18.69
C PRO A 130 -29.25 7.74 17.65
N ILE A 131 -28.42 8.76 17.38
CA ILE A 131 -27.29 8.66 16.43
C ILE A 131 -26.25 7.65 16.92
N PHE A 132 -25.95 7.69 18.22
CA PHE A 132 -25.00 6.78 18.85
C PHE A 132 -25.52 5.33 18.79
N LEU A 133 -26.81 5.12 19.08
CA LEU A 133 -27.45 3.81 19.00
C LEU A 133 -27.49 3.26 17.57
N GLU A 134 -27.80 4.11 16.58
CA GLU A 134 -27.76 3.75 15.17
C GLU A 134 -26.39 3.22 14.78
N HIS A 135 -25.34 3.94 15.16
CA HIS A 135 -23.98 3.60 14.81
C HIS A 135 -23.53 2.26 15.41
N ILE A 136 -23.88 2.00 16.67
CA ILE A 136 -23.57 0.74 17.33
C ILE A 136 -24.30 -0.42 16.68
N MET A 137 -25.55 -0.20 16.25
CA MET A 137 -26.44 -1.25 15.76
C MET A 137 -26.28 -1.53 14.26
N ALA A 138 -25.78 -0.58 13.48
CA ALA A 138 -25.61 -0.72 12.03
C ALA A 138 -24.44 -1.63 11.62
N GLY A 139 -23.63 -2.11 12.58
CA GLY A 139 -22.56 -3.09 12.34
C GLY A 139 -21.30 -2.50 11.69
N SER A 140 -20.31 -3.37 11.45
CA SER A 140 -18.94 -3.02 11.03
C SER A 140 -18.78 -2.38 9.64
N GLY A 141 -19.89 -2.16 8.92
CA GLY A 141 -19.89 -1.67 7.54
C GLY A 141 -19.87 -0.14 7.40
N LEU A 142 -20.14 0.61 8.49
CA LEU A 142 -20.10 2.08 8.47
C LEU A 142 -18.73 2.60 8.95
N PRO A 143 -18.23 3.71 8.36
CA PRO A 143 -17.00 4.36 8.82
C PRO A 143 -17.11 4.76 10.30
N ARG A 144 -15.99 4.88 11.02
CA ARG A 144 -15.93 5.21 12.45
C ARG A 144 -16.86 6.38 12.82
N ILE A 145 -17.48 6.31 13.99
CA ILE A 145 -18.31 7.39 14.52
C ILE A 145 -17.44 8.63 14.71
N GLY A 146 -17.92 9.79 14.27
CA GLY A 146 -17.25 11.05 14.55
C GLY A 146 -17.38 11.44 16.03
N ASP A 147 -16.39 12.16 16.54
CA ASP A 147 -16.40 12.69 17.89
C ASP A 147 -17.38 13.87 17.99
N SER A 148 -18.21 13.87 19.03
CA SER A 148 -19.21 14.92 19.22
C SER A 148 -19.36 15.32 20.68
N SER A 149 -19.41 16.64 20.91
CA SER A 149 -19.74 17.22 22.20
C SER A 149 -20.85 18.24 22.05
N PHE A 150 -21.91 18.07 22.82
CA PHE A 150 -23.10 18.90 22.81
C PHE A 150 -23.27 19.56 24.16
N THR A 151 -23.40 20.89 24.17
CA THR A 151 -23.55 21.68 25.38
C THR A 151 -24.98 22.21 25.48
N ARG A 152 -25.66 21.93 26.59
CA ARG A 152 -26.96 22.51 26.90
C ARG A 152 -26.81 23.67 27.87
N HIS A 153 -27.25 24.84 27.44
CA HIS A 153 -27.31 26.03 28.27
C HIS A 153 -28.58 26.02 29.13
N GLY A 154 -28.44 26.37 30.40
CA GLY A 154 -29.58 26.65 31.27
C GLY A 154 -30.19 28.01 30.95
N GLN A 155 -31.31 28.34 31.60
CA GLN A 155 -32.01 29.62 31.42
C GLN A 155 -31.11 30.85 31.70
N ASN A 156 -29.99 30.67 32.41
CA ASN A 156 -29.02 31.72 32.76
C ASN A 156 -27.81 31.79 31.81
N GLY A 157 -27.82 31.09 30.67
CA GLY A 157 -26.72 31.06 29.70
C GLY A 157 -25.49 30.22 30.10
N LYS A 158 -25.38 29.80 31.36
CA LYS A 158 -24.33 28.88 31.83
C LYS A 158 -24.57 27.44 31.35
N ASN A 159 -23.49 26.72 31.08
CA ASN A 159 -23.52 25.30 30.71
C ASN A 159 -24.12 24.49 31.86
N THR A 160 -25.18 23.73 31.59
CA THR A 160 -25.87 22.90 32.59
C THR A 160 -25.59 21.42 32.39
N LEU A 161 -25.55 20.98 31.14
CA LEU A 161 -25.34 19.60 30.77
C LEU A 161 -24.41 19.54 29.55
N ILE A 162 -23.36 18.72 29.62
CA ILE A 162 -22.50 18.42 28.47
C ILE A 162 -22.65 16.92 28.17
N THR A 163 -23.14 16.59 26.99
CA THR A 163 -23.27 15.20 26.54
C THR A 163 -22.49 15.01 25.26
N GLY A 164 -21.95 13.82 25.05
CA GLY A 164 -21.25 13.53 23.83
C GLY A 164 -20.98 12.06 23.66
N PHE A 165 -20.40 11.73 22.53
CA PHE A 165 -19.92 10.40 22.25
C PHE A 165 -18.69 10.45 21.36
N TYR A 166 -17.88 9.42 21.46
CA TYR A 166 -16.70 9.20 20.64
C TYR A 166 -16.46 7.70 20.48
N GLY A 167 -15.65 7.35 19.48
CA GLY A 167 -15.19 5.98 19.26
C GLY A 167 -13.67 5.95 19.15
N TYR A 168 -13.04 4.93 19.73
CA TYR A 168 -11.60 4.73 19.60
C TYR A 168 -11.28 3.27 19.36
N GLN A 169 -10.18 3.02 18.66
CA GLN A 169 -9.68 1.69 18.39
C GLN A 169 -8.26 1.53 18.97
N PRO A 170 -8.08 0.69 20.00
CA PRO A 170 -6.77 0.51 20.64
C PRO A 170 -5.72 -0.15 19.75
N THR A 171 -6.11 -1.10 18.89
CA THR A 171 -5.21 -1.82 17.96
C THR A 171 -5.95 -2.28 16.72
N LEU A 172 -5.22 -2.65 15.66
CA LEU A 172 -5.81 -3.17 14.41
C LEU A 172 -6.70 -4.41 14.62
N ASN A 173 -6.39 -5.26 15.60
CA ASN A 173 -7.08 -6.55 15.82
C ASN A 173 -8.16 -6.50 16.90
N VAL A 174 -8.27 -5.39 17.64
CA VAL A 174 -9.27 -5.23 18.70
C VAL A 174 -10.45 -4.43 18.17
N LYS A 175 -11.65 -4.80 18.59
CA LYS A 175 -12.90 -4.11 18.24
C LYS A 175 -12.82 -2.64 18.64
N ALA A 176 -13.46 -1.77 17.85
CA ALA A 176 -13.65 -0.39 18.25
C ALA A 176 -14.46 -0.32 19.56
N ALA A 177 -13.99 0.49 20.49
CA ALA A 177 -14.67 0.84 21.71
C ALA A 177 -15.46 2.14 21.48
N TYR A 178 -16.67 2.20 22.01
CA TYR A 178 -17.55 3.37 21.89
C TYR A 178 -17.88 3.89 23.26
N VAL A 179 -17.78 5.20 23.46
CA VAL A 179 -18.06 5.83 24.74
C VAL A 179 -19.11 6.92 24.54
N TRP A 180 -20.16 6.84 25.33
CA TRP A 180 -21.09 7.95 25.53
C TRP A 180 -20.88 8.52 26.93
N PHE A 181 -20.85 9.84 27.03
CA PHE A 181 -20.66 10.54 28.29
C PHE A 181 -21.72 11.63 28.48
N SER A 182 -22.04 11.88 29.74
CA SER A 182 -22.95 12.95 30.17
C SER A 182 -22.48 13.54 31.49
N HIS A 183 -22.15 14.83 31.48
CA HIS A 183 -21.74 15.62 32.62
C HIS A 183 -22.82 16.65 32.97
N ASP A 184 -23.53 16.40 34.07
CA ASP A 184 -24.41 17.40 34.68
C ASP A 184 -23.58 18.27 35.63
N ILE A 185 -23.38 19.52 35.23
CA ILE A 185 -22.53 20.47 35.95
C ILE A 185 -23.21 20.94 37.25
N ASN A 186 -24.54 21.11 37.23
CA ASN A 186 -25.29 21.58 38.39
C ASN A 186 -25.41 20.50 39.46
N ALA A 187 -25.67 19.26 39.03
CA ALA A 187 -25.82 18.12 39.93
C ALA A 187 -24.48 17.45 40.30
N LYS A 188 -23.36 17.86 39.68
CA LYS A 188 -22.03 17.20 39.79
C LYS A 188 -22.10 15.68 39.54
N VAL A 189 -22.88 15.30 38.53
CA VAL A 189 -23.07 13.90 38.13
C VAL A 189 -22.40 13.66 36.78
N SER A 190 -21.44 12.73 36.75
CA SER A 190 -20.81 12.26 35.52
C SER A 190 -21.26 10.82 35.24
N THR A 191 -21.82 10.57 34.06
CA THR A 191 -22.25 9.24 33.62
C THR A 191 -21.52 8.86 32.34
N TYR A 192 -20.91 7.68 32.32
CA TYR A 192 -20.24 7.09 31.18
C TYR A 192 -20.86 5.74 30.84
N ILE A 193 -21.07 5.50 29.55
CA ILE A 193 -21.46 4.20 28.99
C ILE A 193 -20.36 3.81 28.02
N MET A 194 -19.61 2.76 28.35
CA MET A 194 -18.48 2.26 27.57
C MET A 194 -18.84 0.90 26.95
N LEU A 195 -18.90 0.85 25.62
CA LEU A 195 -19.10 -0.38 24.87
C LEU A 195 -17.76 -0.95 24.41
N ASN A 196 -17.59 -2.27 24.54
CA ASN A 196 -16.39 -3.01 24.13
C ASN A 196 -15.09 -2.46 24.74
N CYS A 197 -15.16 -1.97 25.99
CA CYS A 197 -13.99 -1.50 26.72
C CYS A 197 -12.99 -2.64 26.95
N THR A 198 -11.69 -2.39 26.78
CA THR A 198 -10.67 -3.41 27.04
C THR A 198 -10.63 -3.78 28.53
N PRO A 199 -10.36 -5.05 28.87
CA PRO A 199 -10.35 -5.49 30.26
C PRO A 199 -9.28 -4.76 31.10
N GLU A 200 -8.19 -4.33 30.48
CA GLU A 200 -7.13 -3.53 31.10
C GLU A 200 -7.63 -2.15 31.54
N VAL A 201 -8.36 -1.44 30.67
CA VAL A 201 -8.94 -0.12 31.00
C VAL A 201 -9.99 -0.27 32.11
N LYS A 202 -10.87 -1.27 31.99
CA LYS A 202 -11.86 -1.60 33.03
C LYS A 202 -11.19 -1.86 34.38
N LYS A 203 -10.12 -2.66 34.41
CA LYS A 203 -9.35 -2.95 35.64
C LYS A 203 -8.71 -1.69 36.23
N SER A 204 -8.14 -0.83 35.40
CA SER A 204 -7.52 0.43 35.84
C SER A 204 -8.54 1.38 36.46
N ILE A 205 -9.72 1.52 35.86
CA ILE A 205 -10.81 2.35 36.39
C ILE A 205 -11.31 1.81 37.74
N VAL A 206 -11.54 0.49 37.85
CA VAL A 206 -11.98 -0.14 39.09
C VAL A 206 -10.92 0.00 40.19
N THR A 207 -9.64 -0.23 39.87
CA THR A 207 -8.54 -0.09 40.83
C THR A 207 -8.42 1.35 41.33
N LEU A 208 -8.55 2.35 40.44
CA LEU A 208 -8.53 3.76 40.80
C LEU A 208 -9.69 4.13 41.73
N SER A 209 -10.87 3.53 41.51
CA SER A 209 -12.05 3.78 42.36
C SER A 209 -11.87 3.25 43.79
N GLN A 210 -11.07 2.20 43.98
CA GLN A 210 -10.87 1.53 45.27
C GLN A 210 -9.74 2.14 46.12
N ASN A 211 -8.96 3.05 45.56
CA ASN A 211 -7.87 3.72 46.27
C ASN A 211 -8.39 4.74 47.31
N PRO A 212 -7.65 5.00 48.41
CA PRO A 212 -8.03 5.98 49.42
C PRO A 212 -8.17 7.41 48.86
N ASP A 213 -7.44 7.75 47.79
CA ASP A 213 -7.55 9.01 47.04
C ASP A 213 -8.65 8.98 45.95
N ALA A 214 -9.75 8.27 46.18
CA ALA A 214 -10.87 8.13 45.23
C ALA A 214 -11.54 9.46 44.84
N GLN A 215 -11.16 10.60 45.42
CA GLN A 215 -11.52 11.92 44.89
C GLN A 215 -10.96 12.16 43.48
N ALA A 216 -9.82 11.56 43.14
CA ALA A 216 -9.18 11.73 41.84
C ALA A 216 -10.03 11.20 40.67
N ILE A 217 -10.94 10.25 40.91
CA ILE A 217 -11.80 9.68 39.87
C ILE A 217 -12.92 10.64 39.43
N HIS A 218 -13.23 11.67 40.24
CA HIS A 218 -14.23 12.68 39.90
C HIS A 218 -13.67 13.79 39.00
N ARG A 219 -12.35 13.78 38.73
CA ARG A 219 -11.72 14.77 37.86
C ARG A 219 -12.28 14.69 36.44
N PRO A 220 -12.51 15.84 35.77
CA PRO A 220 -13.06 15.85 34.43
C PRO A 220 -12.11 15.15 33.44
N CYS A 221 -12.66 14.31 32.58
CA CYS A 221 -11.94 13.56 31.54
C CYS A 221 -10.90 12.53 32.03
N ILE A 222 -10.92 12.13 33.31
CA ILE A 222 -9.93 11.16 33.83
C ILE A 222 -10.11 9.76 33.25
N ILE A 223 -11.36 9.31 33.06
CA ILE A 223 -11.68 8.02 32.45
C ILE A 223 -11.19 8.00 31.00
N ASP A 224 -11.44 9.09 30.27
CA ASP A 224 -11.01 9.24 28.88
C ASP A 224 -9.48 9.27 28.78
N THR A 225 -8.80 9.92 29.73
CA THR A 225 -7.33 9.93 29.81
C THR A 225 -6.77 8.53 30.04
N ILE A 226 -7.39 7.72 30.90
CA ILE A 226 -6.97 6.32 31.13
C ILE A 226 -7.16 5.48 29.87
N ALA A 227 -8.29 5.66 29.18
CA ALA A 227 -8.56 4.96 27.92
C ALA A 227 -7.56 5.38 26.82
N ALA A 228 -7.22 6.67 26.75
CA ALA A 228 -6.25 7.21 25.81
C ALA A 228 -4.82 6.72 26.11
N ASP A 229 -4.41 6.72 27.37
CA ASP A 229 -3.09 6.21 27.80
C ASP A 229 -2.90 4.73 27.46
N HIS A 230 -3.93 3.92 27.71
CA HIS A 230 -3.89 2.51 27.31
C HIS A 230 -3.81 2.34 25.79
N SER A 231 -4.58 3.14 25.04
CA SER A 231 -4.59 3.07 23.57
C SER A 231 -3.23 3.42 22.97
N ILE A 232 -2.57 4.49 23.45
CA ILE A 232 -1.24 4.86 22.93
C ILE A 232 -0.18 3.81 23.27
N TYR A 233 -0.30 3.15 24.42
CA TYR A 233 0.59 2.07 24.84
C TYR A 233 0.46 0.86 23.90
N GLU A 234 -0.76 0.46 23.57
CA GLU A 234 -1.00 -0.66 22.64
C GLU A 234 -0.55 -0.33 21.20
N HIS A 235 -0.84 0.88 20.70
CA HIS A 235 -0.29 1.36 19.43
C HIS A 235 1.25 1.33 19.44
N GLY A 236 1.89 1.74 20.53
CA GLY A 236 3.36 1.68 20.66
C GLY A 236 3.93 0.27 20.53
N LYS A 237 3.26 -0.75 21.09
CA LYS A 237 3.65 -2.16 20.93
C LYS A 237 3.51 -2.62 19.48
N GLU A 238 2.39 -2.28 18.85
CA GLU A 238 2.10 -2.64 17.47
C GLU A 238 3.15 -2.06 16.51
N ILE A 239 3.46 -0.77 16.65
CA ILE A 239 4.50 -0.08 15.87
C ILE A 239 5.85 -0.76 16.05
N THR A 240 6.21 -1.10 17.30
CA THR A 240 7.47 -1.79 17.61
C THR A 240 7.56 -3.17 16.93
N LEU A 241 6.45 -3.91 16.89
CA LEU A 241 6.38 -5.22 16.25
C LEU A 241 6.51 -5.11 14.72
N VAL A 242 5.79 -4.17 14.10
CA VAL A 242 5.84 -3.93 12.66
C VAL A 242 7.23 -3.43 12.24
N ARG A 243 7.86 -2.56 13.05
CA ARG A 243 9.24 -2.12 12.87
C ARG A 243 10.23 -3.29 12.89
N LYS A 244 10.14 -4.21 13.85
CA LYS A 244 11.03 -5.40 13.88
C LYS A 244 10.89 -6.26 12.63
N ARG A 245 9.67 -6.39 12.08
CA ARG A 245 9.45 -7.09 10.79
C ARG A 245 10.15 -6.37 9.64
N PHE A 246 10.10 -5.03 9.61
CA PHE A 246 10.83 -4.22 8.62
C PHE A 246 12.34 -4.42 8.70
N GLU A 247 12.93 -4.30 9.90
CA GLU A 247 14.38 -4.45 10.13
C GLU A 247 14.90 -5.84 9.75
N ASN A 248 14.13 -6.90 10.00
CA ASN A 248 14.51 -8.27 9.60
C ASN A 248 14.58 -8.44 8.08
N MET A 249 13.75 -7.74 7.31
CA MET A 249 13.80 -7.76 5.84
C MET A 249 14.99 -6.96 5.30
N GLU A 250 15.50 -6.00 6.08
CA GLU A 250 16.63 -5.16 5.69
C GLU A 250 17.96 -5.93 5.64
N ILE A 251 18.14 -6.96 6.47
CA ILE A 251 19.40 -7.72 6.54
C ILE A 251 19.60 -8.65 5.33
N ALA A 252 18.52 -9.04 4.64
CA ALA A 252 18.59 -10.05 3.58
C ALA A 252 19.15 -9.54 2.22
N SER A 253 19.34 -8.24 2.02
CA SER A 253 19.42 -7.63 0.68
C SER A 253 20.66 -7.96 -0.18
N HIS A 254 21.76 -8.45 0.37
CA HIS A 254 23.04 -8.47 -0.36
C HIS A 254 23.30 -9.70 -1.25
N THR A 255 22.41 -10.71 -1.25
CA THR A 255 22.66 -11.99 -1.95
C THR A 255 21.41 -12.64 -2.59
N LEU A 256 20.32 -11.89 -2.74
CA LEU A 256 19.02 -12.46 -3.15
C LEU A 256 18.92 -12.68 -4.67
N SER A 257 18.30 -13.78 -5.07
CA SER A 257 17.87 -14.03 -6.46
C SER A 257 16.72 -13.09 -6.86
N ASN A 258 16.45 -12.93 -8.16
CA ASN A 258 15.31 -12.16 -8.66
C ASN A 258 13.96 -12.67 -8.11
N ALA A 259 13.80 -13.98 -7.97
CA ALA A 259 12.60 -14.58 -7.40
C ALA A 259 12.42 -14.21 -5.92
N ASP A 260 13.51 -14.23 -5.14
CA ASP A 260 13.48 -13.86 -3.73
C ASP A 260 13.24 -12.36 -3.54
N MET A 261 13.80 -11.53 -4.43
CA MET A 261 13.56 -10.08 -4.44
C MET A 261 12.07 -9.75 -4.68
N ALA A 262 11.40 -10.46 -5.60
CA ALA A 262 9.96 -10.28 -5.82
C ALA A 262 9.13 -10.58 -4.57
N LEU A 263 9.45 -11.66 -3.86
CA LEU A 263 8.77 -12.04 -2.61
C LEU A 263 9.01 -11.03 -1.49
N VAL A 264 10.23 -10.48 -1.39
CA VAL A 264 10.55 -9.42 -0.43
C VAL A 264 9.78 -8.14 -0.75
N VAL A 265 9.68 -7.77 -2.03
CA VAL A 265 8.90 -6.60 -2.48
C VAL A 265 7.42 -6.75 -2.11
N GLU A 266 6.82 -7.91 -2.35
CA GLU A 266 5.44 -8.19 -1.93
C GLU A 266 5.24 -8.01 -0.42
N LYS A 267 6.16 -8.56 0.39
CA LYS A 267 6.13 -8.38 1.85
C LYS A 267 6.28 -6.92 2.28
N LEU A 268 7.13 -6.15 1.60
CA LEU A 268 7.30 -4.72 1.85
C LEU A 268 6.04 -3.92 1.50
N TYR A 269 5.34 -4.28 0.43
CA TYR A 269 4.05 -3.66 0.09
C TYR A 269 2.99 -3.91 1.16
N LEU A 270 2.85 -5.16 1.62
CA LEU A 270 1.93 -5.49 2.72
C LEU A 270 2.29 -4.72 4.00
N LEU A 271 3.58 -4.57 4.27
CA LEU A 271 4.05 -3.82 5.42
C LEU A 271 3.79 -2.31 5.30
N ALA A 272 3.98 -1.74 4.11
CA ALA A 272 3.64 -0.35 3.82
C ALA A 272 2.15 -0.09 4.06
N GLN A 273 1.27 -1.00 3.60
CA GLN A 273 -0.16 -0.90 3.85
C GLN A 273 -0.47 -0.89 5.35
N VAL A 274 0.15 -1.77 6.15
CA VAL A 274 -0.01 -1.77 7.60
C VAL A 274 0.46 -0.46 8.22
N PHE A 275 1.61 0.07 7.81
CA PHE A 275 2.08 1.38 8.29
C PHE A 275 1.12 2.52 7.95
N HIS A 276 0.51 2.51 6.76
CA HIS A 276 -0.52 3.49 6.40
C HIS A 276 -1.74 3.40 7.31
N ILE A 277 -2.28 2.20 7.54
CA ILE A 277 -3.46 2.03 8.41
C ILE A 277 -3.14 2.48 9.85
N ILE A 278 -1.96 2.15 10.38
CA ILE A 278 -1.52 2.64 11.69
C ILE A 278 -1.39 4.18 11.68
N GLY A 279 -0.87 4.75 10.60
CA GLY A 279 -0.76 6.20 10.41
C GLY A 279 -2.10 6.92 10.49
N GLU A 280 -3.12 6.40 9.80
CA GLU A 280 -4.50 6.90 9.87
C GLU A 280 -5.09 6.72 11.29
N ASN A 281 -4.89 5.56 11.93
CA ASN A 281 -5.36 5.34 13.30
C ASN A 281 -4.74 6.32 14.32
N LEU A 282 -3.45 6.63 14.17
CA LEU A 282 -2.79 7.64 14.99
C LEU A 282 -3.27 9.07 14.66
N ALA A 283 -3.78 9.29 13.45
CA ALA A 283 -4.39 10.55 13.07
C ALA A 283 -5.73 10.75 13.78
N ASP A 284 -6.61 9.76 13.67
CA ASP A 284 -7.89 9.72 14.40
C ASP A 284 -7.66 9.85 15.91
N PHE A 285 -6.67 9.12 16.46
CA PHE A 285 -6.33 9.20 17.88
C PHE A 285 -5.85 10.61 18.30
N HIS A 286 -5.10 11.29 17.43
CA HIS A 286 -4.68 12.66 17.70
C HIS A 286 -5.87 13.62 17.70
N GLU A 287 -6.80 13.50 16.75
CA GLU A 287 -8.03 14.30 16.71
C GLU A 287 -8.89 14.06 17.96
N TRP A 288 -9.01 12.80 18.39
CA TRP A 288 -9.69 12.45 19.62
C TRP A 288 -9.06 13.12 20.86
N LEU A 289 -7.72 13.14 20.96
CA LEU A 289 -7.03 13.83 22.06
C LEU A 289 -7.29 15.36 22.05
N GLN A 290 -7.36 15.99 20.87
CA GLN A 290 -7.72 17.40 20.76
C GLN A 290 -9.16 17.64 21.22
N PHE A 291 -10.08 16.77 20.79
CA PHE A 291 -11.46 16.79 21.23
C PHE A 291 -11.61 16.67 22.75
N LEU A 292 -10.86 15.77 23.40
CA LEU A 292 -10.85 15.65 24.86
C LEU A 292 -10.30 16.91 25.55
N LEU A 293 -9.26 17.54 24.99
CA LEU A 293 -8.75 18.82 25.49
C LEU A 293 -9.79 19.94 25.39
N GLU A 294 -10.57 19.99 24.31
CA GLU A 294 -11.68 20.95 24.15
C GLU A 294 -12.79 20.72 25.18
N ILE A 295 -13.16 19.46 25.44
CA ILE A 295 -14.15 19.13 26.50
C ILE A 295 -13.60 19.52 27.86
N HIS A 296 -12.35 19.18 28.16
CA HIS A 296 -11.72 19.55 29.41
C HIS A 296 -11.70 21.07 29.60
N ALA A 297 -11.42 21.86 28.54
CA ALA A 297 -11.48 23.32 28.60
C ALA A 297 -12.91 23.84 28.92
N LYS A 298 -13.95 23.20 28.38
CA LYS A 298 -15.36 23.52 28.71
C LYS A 298 -15.72 23.18 30.17
N LEU A 299 -15.04 22.19 30.76
CA LEU A 299 -15.25 21.73 32.14
C LEU A 299 -14.29 22.38 33.18
N SER A 300 -13.18 22.97 32.71
CA SER A 300 -12.10 23.58 33.50
C SER A 300 -12.54 24.69 34.47
N PRO A 301 -13.49 25.60 34.18
CA PRO A 301 -13.85 26.67 35.13
C PRO A 301 -14.53 26.17 36.42
N ILE A 302 -14.76 24.85 36.56
CA ILE A 302 -15.55 24.25 37.64
C ILE A 302 -14.69 23.44 38.63
N HIS A 303 -13.45 23.07 38.26
CA HIS A 303 -12.54 22.28 39.10
C HIS A 303 -11.14 22.92 39.12
N GLN A 304 -10.72 23.41 40.30
CA GLN A 304 -9.35 23.84 40.55
C GLN A 304 -8.54 22.63 41.03
N ASP A 305 -7.96 21.89 40.10
CA ASP A 305 -7.16 20.69 40.39
C ASP A 305 -5.71 21.04 40.77
N LEU A 306 -5.15 20.32 41.76
CA LEU A 306 -3.73 20.41 42.15
C LEU A 306 -2.79 19.85 41.05
N TYR A 307 -3.28 18.92 40.24
CA TYR A 307 -2.59 18.34 39.08
C TYR A 307 -3.56 18.29 37.89
N SER A 308 -3.21 18.99 36.81
CA SER A 308 -4.10 19.18 35.67
C SER A 308 -4.16 17.95 34.76
N VAL A 309 -5.38 17.40 34.55
CA VAL A 309 -5.63 16.36 33.55
C VAL A 309 -5.27 16.85 32.13
N ALA A 310 -5.39 18.16 31.87
CA ALA A 310 -5.01 18.75 30.60
C ALA A 310 -3.52 18.54 30.26
N ASP A 311 -2.65 18.55 31.26
CA ASP A 311 -1.22 18.35 31.04
C ASP A 311 -0.90 16.90 30.68
N SER A 312 -1.66 15.95 31.24
CA SER A 312 -1.57 14.53 30.85
C SER A 312 -2.03 14.33 29.41
N LEU A 313 -3.16 14.94 29.02
CA LEU A 313 -3.65 14.89 27.64
C LEU A 313 -2.68 15.55 26.65
N LYS A 314 -2.06 16.68 27.01
CA LYS A 314 -1.01 17.31 26.21
C LYS A 314 0.22 16.41 26.05
N PHE A 315 0.63 15.71 27.10
CA PHE A 315 1.70 14.73 27.03
C PHE A 315 1.36 13.58 26.07
N LEU A 316 0.14 13.03 26.14
CA LEU A 316 -0.33 11.99 25.22
C LEU A 316 -0.39 12.49 23.77
N SER A 317 -0.81 13.74 23.55
CA SER A 317 -0.84 14.37 22.23
C SER A 317 0.57 14.54 21.65
N SER A 318 1.51 14.99 22.48
CA SER A 318 2.94 15.08 22.11
C SER A 318 3.53 13.70 21.77
N SER A 319 3.22 12.68 22.58
CA SER A 319 3.66 11.30 22.36
C SER A 319 3.10 10.73 21.05
N THR A 320 1.82 10.97 20.77
CA THR A 320 1.18 10.58 19.50
C THR A 320 1.87 11.23 18.30
N ASN A 321 2.21 12.52 18.40
CA ASN A 321 2.94 13.22 17.35
C ASN A 321 4.35 12.66 17.12
N ILE A 322 5.01 12.14 18.15
CA ILE A 322 6.27 11.40 17.99
C ILE A 322 6.02 10.13 17.16
N TRP A 323 5.02 9.32 17.52
CA TRP A 323 4.70 8.09 16.80
C TRP A 323 4.29 8.32 15.34
N ARG A 324 3.48 9.36 15.07
CA ARG A 324 3.11 9.74 13.69
C ARG A 324 4.34 10.05 12.83
N ARG A 325 5.30 10.81 13.37
CA ARG A 325 6.56 11.11 12.67
C ARG A 325 7.37 9.85 12.37
N TRP A 326 7.45 8.91 13.33
CA TRP A 326 8.12 7.63 13.10
C TRP A 326 7.42 6.80 12.04
N ILE A 327 6.10 6.73 12.05
CA ILE A 327 5.33 6.01 11.03
C ILE A 327 5.55 6.60 9.64
N MET A 328 5.51 7.92 9.49
CA MET A 328 5.84 8.57 8.21
C MET A 328 7.25 8.21 7.74
N ASN A 329 8.23 8.20 8.64
CA ASN A 329 9.58 7.77 8.31
C ASN A 329 9.64 6.30 7.86
N TYR A 330 8.89 5.40 8.51
CA TYR A 330 8.83 3.99 8.10
C TYR A 330 8.15 3.78 6.75
N ILE A 331 7.10 4.56 6.45
CA ILE A 331 6.45 4.56 5.13
C ILE A 331 7.47 4.98 4.07
N GLU A 332 8.16 6.11 4.27
CA GLU A 332 9.19 6.60 3.34
C GLU A 332 10.33 5.60 3.16
N ARG A 333 10.84 5.02 4.25
CA ARG A 333 11.90 4.00 4.21
C ARG A 333 11.46 2.75 3.47
N THR A 334 10.21 2.32 3.64
CA THR A 334 9.66 1.17 2.91
C THR A 334 9.58 1.46 1.43
N GLN A 335 9.14 2.66 1.03
CA GLN A 335 9.12 3.08 -0.38
C GLN A 335 10.52 3.13 -1.00
N ILE A 336 11.50 3.69 -0.29
CA ILE A 336 12.91 3.71 -0.73
C ILE A 336 13.41 2.28 -0.93
N ARG A 337 13.03 1.35 -0.04
CA ARG A 337 13.41 -0.06 -0.12
C ARG A 337 12.83 -0.75 -1.34
N ILE A 338 11.54 -0.55 -1.60
CA ILE A 338 10.85 -1.11 -2.77
C ILE A 338 11.55 -0.64 -4.06
N ASN A 339 11.84 0.66 -4.16
CA ASN A 339 12.55 1.23 -5.29
C ASN A 339 13.98 0.66 -5.44
N LEU A 340 14.69 0.44 -4.33
CA LEU A 340 16.00 -0.20 -4.35
C LEU A 340 15.93 -1.62 -4.92
N PHE A 341 15.01 -2.45 -4.45
CA PHE A 341 14.84 -3.81 -4.96
C PHE A 341 14.48 -3.84 -6.44
N PHE A 342 13.63 -2.92 -6.90
CA PHE A 342 13.29 -2.78 -8.32
C PHE A 342 14.53 -2.46 -9.18
N ASN A 343 15.35 -1.51 -8.73
CA ASN A 343 16.59 -1.14 -9.44
C ASN A 343 17.61 -2.29 -9.45
N LEU A 344 17.75 -3.03 -8.34
CA LEU A 344 18.63 -4.19 -8.25
C LEU A 344 18.18 -5.32 -9.18
N ALA A 345 16.88 -5.63 -9.23
CA ALA A 345 16.33 -6.61 -10.16
C ALA A 345 16.62 -6.23 -11.62
N THR A 346 16.36 -4.96 -11.98
CA THR A 346 16.67 -4.42 -13.32
C THR A 346 18.16 -4.51 -13.67
N GLN A 347 19.04 -4.23 -12.70
CA GLN A 347 20.49 -4.35 -12.88
C GLN A 347 20.91 -5.81 -13.09
N ASN A 348 20.32 -6.74 -12.35
CA ASN A 348 20.60 -8.17 -12.51
C ASN A 348 20.14 -8.68 -13.89
N ASP A 349 18.96 -8.28 -14.35
CA ASP A 349 18.46 -8.60 -15.69
C ASP A 349 19.36 -8.01 -16.78
N SER A 350 19.88 -6.80 -16.57
CA SER A 350 20.83 -6.18 -17.50
C SER A 350 22.17 -6.95 -17.54
N ARG A 351 22.66 -7.44 -16.40
CA ARG A 351 23.88 -8.28 -16.34
C ARG A 351 23.67 -9.60 -17.06
N THR A 352 22.56 -10.29 -16.80
CA THR A 352 22.24 -11.55 -17.50
C THR A 352 22.12 -11.34 -19.02
N ASN A 353 21.53 -10.24 -19.48
CA ASN A 353 21.47 -9.89 -20.91
C ASN A 353 22.86 -9.63 -21.52
N LEU A 354 23.77 -8.95 -20.80
CA LEU A 354 25.15 -8.77 -21.25
C LEU A 354 25.93 -10.09 -21.30
N ASP A 355 25.72 -10.97 -20.32
CA ASP A 355 26.32 -12.31 -20.31
C ASP A 355 25.81 -13.15 -21.48
N ILE A 356 24.50 -13.11 -21.77
CA ILE A 356 23.90 -13.75 -22.95
C ILE A 356 24.50 -13.16 -24.23
N ALA A 357 24.66 -11.84 -24.34
CA ALA A 357 25.27 -11.20 -25.49
C ALA A 357 26.74 -11.61 -25.67
N ASN A 358 27.52 -11.67 -24.59
CA ASN A 358 28.91 -12.14 -24.60
C ASN A 358 29.01 -13.61 -25.01
N LEU A 359 28.16 -14.48 -24.47
CA LEU A 359 28.08 -15.89 -24.85
C LEU A 359 27.67 -16.03 -26.31
N THR A 360 26.72 -15.24 -26.80
CA THR A 360 26.28 -15.23 -28.20
C THR A 360 27.40 -14.76 -29.13
N ALA A 361 28.11 -13.69 -28.76
CA ALA A 361 29.25 -13.20 -29.51
C ALA A 361 30.37 -14.24 -29.57
N LYS A 362 30.66 -14.89 -28.44
CA LYS A 362 31.59 -16.00 -28.35
C LYS A 362 31.16 -17.16 -29.27
N ILE A 363 29.94 -17.67 -29.11
CA ILE A 363 29.35 -18.71 -29.97
C ILE A 363 29.43 -18.34 -31.45
N ALA A 364 29.15 -17.08 -31.82
CA ALA A 364 29.25 -16.63 -33.20
C ALA A 364 30.70 -16.66 -33.73
N VAL A 365 31.68 -16.24 -32.93
CA VAL A 365 33.11 -16.33 -33.27
C VAL A 365 33.54 -17.80 -33.41
N GLU A 366 33.16 -18.67 -32.47
CA GLU A 366 33.47 -20.10 -32.58
C GLU A 366 32.75 -20.74 -33.78
N THR A 367 31.49 -20.40 -34.04
CA THR A 367 30.73 -20.91 -35.22
C THR A 367 31.35 -20.41 -36.53
N GLN A 368 31.84 -19.16 -36.58
CA GLN A 368 32.57 -18.63 -37.73
C GLN A 368 33.91 -19.37 -37.92
N ARG A 369 34.62 -19.64 -36.83
CA ARG A 369 35.84 -20.45 -36.84
C ARG A 369 35.56 -21.87 -37.31
N ASP A 370 34.50 -22.49 -36.83
CA ASP A 370 34.08 -23.83 -37.25
C ASP A 370 33.69 -23.83 -38.73
N SER A 371 32.93 -22.84 -39.19
CA SER A 371 32.55 -22.69 -40.60
C SER A 371 33.75 -22.47 -41.52
N SER A 372 34.72 -21.64 -41.10
CA SER A 372 35.97 -21.43 -41.87
C SER A 372 36.88 -22.66 -41.84
N SER A 373 36.91 -23.41 -40.73
CA SER A 373 37.60 -24.70 -40.66
C SER A 373 36.88 -25.78 -41.46
N MET A 374 35.55 -25.72 -41.60
CA MET A 374 34.77 -26.57 -42.50
C MET A 374 35.11 -26.26 -43.95
N ILE A 375 35.16 -24.98 -44.37
CA ILE A 375 35.60 -24.61 -45.72
C ILE A 375 37.04 -25.07 -45.97
N THR A 376 37.92 -24.93 -44.99
CA THR A 376 39.34 -25.31 -45.12
C THR A 376 39.51 -26.84 -45.12
N SER A 377 38.77 -27.57 -44.28
CA SER A 377 38.80 -29.03 -44.21
C SER A 377 38.07 -29.69 -45.38
N VAL A 378 36.99 -29.10 -45.89
CA VAL A 378 36.36 -29.46 -47.17
C VAL A 378 37.34 -29.17 -48.31
N SER A 379 38.05 -28.05 -48.29
CA SER A 379 39.10 -27.77 -49.28
C SER A 379 40.32 -28.71 -49.18
N SER A 380 40.63 -29.27 -48.00
CA SER A 380 41.73 -30.23 -47.83
C SER A 380 41.31 -31.70 -47.90
N SER A 381 40.03 -32.01 -47.70
CA SER A 381 39.47 -33.38 -47.78
C SER A 381 38.91 -33.74 -49.16
N LEU A 382 38.71 -32.76 -50.05
CA LEU A 382 38.16 -33.02 -51.37
C LEU A 382 39.26 -33.13 -52.43
N LEU A 383 39.88 -34.30 -52.45
CA LEU A 383 40.31 -34.94 -53.71
C LEU A 383 39.10 -35.60 -54.41
N THR A 384 37.91 -34.98 -54.40
CA THR A 384 36.71 -35.53 -55.05
C THR A 384 36.29 -34.63 -56.19
N SER A 385 36.13 -35.24 -57.36
CA SER A 385 35.93 -34.66 -58.68
C SER A 385 34.67 -33.79 -58.86
N GLU A 386 33.81 -33.65 -57.86
CA GLU A 386 32.51 -32.97 -58.01
C GLU A 386 32.51 -31.51 -57.51
N LEU A 387 33.37 -31.14 -56.56
CA LEU A 387 33.31 -29.82 -55.90
C LEU A 387 34.33 -28.80 -56.42
N TRP A 388 35.40 -29.22 -57.12
CA TRP A 388 36.26 -28.29 -57.84
C TRP A 388 35.53 -27.64 -59.03
N TYR A 389 34.54 -28.34 -59.59
CA TYR A 389 33.76 -27.86 -60.73
C TYR A 389 32.88 -26.67 -60.33
N THR A 390 32.19 -26.74 -59.19
CA THR A 390 31.26 -25.66 -58.76
C THR A 390 31.97 -24.34 -58.48
N ASN A 391 33.09 -24.36 -57.76
CA ASN A 391 33.89 -23.15 -57.49
C ASN A 391 34.45 -22.53 -58.77
N TRP A 392 34.96 -23.35 -59.69
CA TRP A 392 35.49 -22.89 -60.97
C TRP A 392 34.39 -22.35 -61.91
N VAL A 393 33.19 -22.94 -61.90
CA VAL A 393 32.06 -22.47 -62.69
C VAL A 393 31.61 -21.07 -62.24
N LEU A 394 31.54 -20.81 -60.93
CA LEU A 394 31.14 -19.50 -60.40
C LEU A 394 32.11 -18.38 -60.82
N ASP A 395 33.42 -18.62 -60.71
CA ASP A 395 34.44 -17.67 -61.16
C ASP A 395 34.35 -17.39 -62.67
N ARG A 396 34.05 -18.42 -63.47
CA ARG A 396 33.88 -18.27 -64.92
C ARG A 396 32.64 -17.49 -65.30
N MET A 397 31.51 -17.67 -64.61
CA MET A 397 30.29 -16.89 -64.87
C MET A 397 30.51 -15.40 -64.59
N ALA A 398 31.23 -15.06 -63.51
CA ALA A 398 31.60 -13.68 -63.21
C ALA A 398 32.54 -13.08 -64.27
N ALA A 399 33.50 -13.86 -64.78
CA ALA A 399 34.39 -13.39 -65.86
C ALA A 399 33.61 -13.09 -67.15
N VAL A 400 32.59 -13.89 -67.48
CA VAL A 400 31.76 -13.68 -68.67
C VAL A 400 30.94 -12.40 -68.55
N THR A 401 30.32 -12.11 -67.41
CA THR A 401 29.54 -10.87 -67.23
C THR A 401 30.43 -9.62 -67.28
N MET A 402 31.64 -9.68 -66.71
CA MET A 402 32.63 -8.59 -66.79
C MET A 402 33.16 -8.33 -68.20
N LEU A 403 33.18 -9.33 -69.08
CA LEU A 403 33.55 -9.16 -70.49
C LEU A 403 32.46 -8.44 -71.30
N PHE A 404 31.19 -8.74 -71.02
CA PHE A 404 30.06 -8.18 -71.78
C PHE A 404 29.59 -6.81 -71.26
N LEU A 405 29.85 -6.48 -70.00
CA LEU A 405 29.41 -5.22 -69.39
C LEU A 405 29.96 -3.95 -70.09
N PRO A 406 31.26 -3.86 -70.45
CA PRO A 406 31.81 -2.68 -71.11
C PRO A 406 31.29 -2.54 -72.54
N GLY A 407 31.13 -3.66 -73.26
CA GLY A 407 30.55 -3.66 -74.61
C GLY A 407 29.10 -3.19 -74.62
N THR A 408 28.31 -3.62 -73.64
CA THR A 408 26.91 -3.19 -73.49
C THR A 408 26.81 -1.70 -73.16
N PHE A 409 27.69 -1.19 -72.28
CA PHE A 409 27.75 0.23 -71.94
C PHE A 409 28.11 1.11 -73.16
N VAL A 410 29.15 0.74 -73.92
CA VAL A 410 29.56 1.49 -75.11
C VAL A 410 28.47 1.43 -76.19
N SER A 411 27.81 0.27 -76.35
CA SER A 411 26.65 0.14 -77.25
C SER A 411 25.52 1.08 -76.86
N ALA A 412 25.19 1.19 -75.57
CA ALA A 412 24.13 2.08 -75.08
C ALA A 412 24.43 3.56 -75.31
N VAL A 413 25.68 3.99 -75.07
CA VAL A 413 26.11 5.38 -75.27
C VAL A 413 26.02 5.81 -76.75
N PHE A 414 26.29 4.89 -77.67
CA PHE A 414 26.37 5.20 -79.11
C PHE A 414 25.14 4.78 -79.93
N SER A 415 24.14 4.13 -79.31
CA SER A 415 23.07 3.36 -79.99
C SER A 415 22.17 4.14 -80.96
N MET A 416 22.33 5.46 -81.10
CA MET A 416 21.39 6.29 -81.88
C MET A 416 22.06 7.25 -82.88
N VAL A 417 23.40 7.34 -82.93
CA VAL A 417 24.09 8.44 -83.66
C VAL A 417 24.75 8.00 -84.97
N PHE A 418 24.92 6.69 -85.23
CA PHE A 418 25.75 6.20 -86.34
C PHE A 418 25.01 5.82 -87.63
N PHE A 419 23.69 5.70 -87.61
CA PHE A 419 22.88 5.35 -88.79
C PHE A 419 22.07 6.56 -89.24
N ASN A 420 22.40 7.12 -90.41
CA ASN A 420 21.61 8.18 -91.03
C ASN A 420 20.79 7.57 -92.17
N ASN A 421 19.47 7.55 -92.00
CA ASN A 421 18.53 7.03 -92.98
C ASN A 421 18.15 8.16 -93.95
N GLY A 422 18.86 8.24 -95.08
CA GLY A 422 18.60 9.22 -96.13
C GLY A 422 17.98 8.61 -97.39
N PHE A 423 17.33 9.44 -98.20
CA PHE A 423 16.90 9.08 -99.55
C PHE A 423 17.81 9.78 -100.56
N ASP A 424 18.35 9.05 -101.52
CA ASP A 424 19.11 9.64 -102.63
C ASP A 424 18.17 10.43 -103.57
N SER A 425 18.73 11.28 -104.43
CA SER A 425 18.07 12.10 -105.47
C SER A 425 17.16 11.33 -106.44
N LEU A 426 17.17 9.99 -106.39
CA LEU A 426 16.32 9.06 -107.13
C LEU A 426 15.30 8.29 -106.26
N GLY A 427 15.08 8.72 -105.00
CA GLY A 427 14.02 8.20 -104.12
C GLY A 427 14.26 6.81 -103.51
N ARG A 428 15.49 6.29 -103.55
CA ARG A 428 15.85 4.99 -102.94
C ARG A 428 16.33 5.18 -101.50
N PRO A 429 15.88 4.36 -100.53
CA PRO A 429 16.39 4.40 -99.16
C PRO A 429 17.83 3.90 -99.15
N VAL A 430 18.77 4.75 -98.75
CA VAL A 430 20.18 4.40 -98.58
C VAL A 430 20.52 4.57 -97.11
N VAL A 431 20.81 3.46 -96.44
CA VAL A 431 21.38 3.49 -95.08
C VAL A 431 22.83 3.93 -95.21
N SER A 432 23.08 5.21 -94.97
CA SER A 432 24.44 5.74 -94.92
C SER A 432 24.98 5.59 -93.50
N VAL A 433 26.05 4.81 -93.36
CA VAL A 433 26.79 4.70 -92.10
C VAL A 433 27.63 5.96 -91.96
N ALA A 434 27.53 6.64 -90.82
CA ALA A 434 28.38 7.80 -90.56
C ALA A 434 29.86 7.39 -90.66
N PRO A 435 30.75 8.18 -91.31
CA PRO A 435 32.18 7.86 -91.49
C PRO A 435 32.94 7.59 -90.18
N GLN A 436 32.32 7.87 -89.05
CA GLN A 436 32.86 7.84 -87.69
C GLN A 436 32.55 6.53 -86.94
N TRP A 437 31.99 5.51 -87.60
CA TRP A 437 31.65 4.21 -86.97
C TRP A 437 32.86 3.51 -86.29
N TRP A 438 34.08 3.81 -86.75
CA TRP A 438 35.35 3.31 -86.19
C TRP A 438 35.56 3.66 -84.71
N TYR A 439 34.92 4.71 -84.18
CA TYR A 439 35.04 5.03 -82.74
C TYR A 439 34.49 3.93 -81.84
N PHE A 440 33.48 3.17 -82.29
CA PHE A 440 32.87 2.10 -81.52
C PHE A 440 33.87 0.98 -81.15
N PRO A 441 34.56 0.31 -82.11
CA PRO A 441 35.57 -0.68 -81.77
C PRO A 441 36.81 -0.08 -81.07
N VAL A 442 37.20 1.15 -81.44
CA VAL A 442 38.37 1.82 -80.83
C VAL A 442 38.20 2.08 -79.34
N ILE A 443 36.98 2.36 -78.87
CA ILE A 443 36.72 2.62 -77.45
C ILE A 443 36.44 1.31 -76.71
N THR A 444 35.70 0.39 -77.34
CA THR A 444 35.26 -0.86 -76.70
C THR A 444 36.42 -1.82 -76.42
N ILE A 445 37.35 -1.99 -77.36
CA ILE A 445 38.48 -2.92 -77.23
C ILE A 445 39.44 -2.54 -76.08
N PRO A 446 39.96 -1.30 -75.97
CA PRO A 446 40.83 -0.94 -74.86
C PRO A 446 40.09 -0.95 -73.52
N LEU A 447 38.81 -0.59 -73.49
CA LEU A 447 38.02 -0.60 -72.26
C LEU A 447 37.83 -2.04 -71.73
N THR A 448 37.53 -2.99 -72.61
CA THR A 448 37.43 -4.41 -72.23
C THR A 448 38.78 -4.98 -71.77
N ILE A 449 39.88 -4.64 -72.45
CA ILE A 449 41.23 -5.02 -72.02
C ILE A 449 41.56 -4.42 -70.64
N LEU A 450 41.21 -3.17 -70.38
CA LEU A 450 41.46 -2.51 -69.10
C LEU A 450 40.71 -3.20 -67.96
N VAL A 451 39.43 -3.54 -68.16
CA VAL A 451 38.63 -4.28 -67.17
C VAL A 451 39.24 -5.66 -66.90
N LEU A 452 39.66 -6.38 -67.95
CA LEU A 452 40.33 -7.68 -67.79
C LEU A 452 41.68 -7.56 -67.07
N CYS A 453 42.48 -6.53 -67.38
CA CYS A 453 43.77 -6.29 -66.72
C CYS A 453 43.60 -5.99 -65.23
N ILE A 454 42.65 -5.12 -64.87
CA ILE A 454 42.32 -4.81 -63.46
C ILE A 454 41.90 -6.08 -62.73
N TRP A 455 41.07 -6.92 -63.36
CA TRP A 455 40.62 -8.18 -62.77
C TRP A 455 41.77 -9.16 -62.56
N VAL A 456 42.63 -9.38 -63.57
CA VAL A 456 43.80 -10.27 -63.45
C VAL A 456 44.77 -9.78 -62.38
N LEU A 457 44.98 -8.46 -62.29
CA LEU A 457 45.81 -7.85 -61.25
C LEU A 457 45.21 -8.04 -59.85
N TRP A 458 43.90 -7.82 -59.69
CA TRP A 458 43.20 -8.04 -58.42
C TRP A 458 43.26 -9.52 -57.99
N GLN A 459 43.02 -10.45 -58.90
CA GLN A 459 43.08 -11.89 -58.63
C GLN A 459 44.51 -12.34 -58.25
N ARG A 460 45.53 -11.84 -58.96
CA ARG A 460 46.93 -12.11 -58.62
C ARG A 460 47.31 -11.50 -57.27
N TRP A 461 46.80 -10.33 -56.92
CA TRP A 461 47.10 -9.70 -55.64
C TRP A 461 46.47 -10.46 -54.48
N ARG A 462 45.20 -10.89 -54.62
CA ARG A 462 44.51 -11.74 -53.65
C ARG A 462 45.21 -13.08 -53.43
N ASN A 463 45.72 -13.70 -54.51
CA ASN A 463 46.50 -14.95 -54.40
C ASN A 463 47.88 -14.75 -53.76
N ARG A 464 48.50 -13.56 -53.88
CA ARG A 464 49.77 -13.26 -53.20
C ARG A 464 49.59 -13.00 -51.72
N SER A 465 48.49 -12.36 -51.31
CA SER A 465 48.19 -12.15 -49.89
C SER A 465 47.87 -13.45 -49.13
N ALA A 466 47.44 -14.51 -49.83
CA ALA A 466 47.25 -15.84 -49.24
C ALA A 466 48.57 -16.60 -49.00
N ASN A 467 49.64 -16.34 -49.76
CA ASN A 467 50.93 -17.04 -49.65
C ASN A 467 51.95 -16.36 -48.71
N ILE A 468 51.65 -15.19 -48.15
CA ILE A 468 52.57 -14.48 -47.23
C ILE A 468 52.25 -14.77 -45.74
N ILE A 469 51.11 -15.41 -45.43
CA ILE A 469 50.71 -15.72 -44.04
C ILE A 469 51.01 -17.19 -43.64
N LEU A 470 51.49 -18.05 -44.56
CA LEU A 470 51.79 -19.46 -44.27
C LEU A 470 53.23 -19.89 -44.59
N PRO A 471 54.24 -19.32 -43.89
CA PRO A 471 55.40 -20.15 -43.53
C PRO A 471 55.76 -20.13 -42.03
N SER A 472 55.10 -19.36 -41.17
CA SER A 472 55.49 -19.27 -39.75
C SER A 472 54.79 -20.28 -38.82
N GLN A 473 53.67 -20.89 -39.23
CA GLN A 473 52.89 -21.80 -38.37
C GLN A 473 53.19 -23.30 -38.58
N VAL A 474 53.86 -23.69 -39.68
CA VAL A 474 54.23 -25.09 -39.92
C VAL A 474 55.49 -25.48 -39.14
N SER A 475 56.45 -24.56 -38.96
CA SER A 475 57.68 -24.85 -38.20
C SER A 475 57.46 -25.03 -36.69
N ILE A 476 56.37 -24.50 -36.12
CA ILE A 476 56.08 -24.63 -34.67
C ILE A 476 55.42 -25.98 -34.36
N MET A 477 54.59 -26.52 -35.25
CA MET A 477 53.96 -27.83 -35.04
C MET A 477 54.91 -29.01 -35.23
N GLU A 478 55.91 -28.91 -36.13
CA GLU A 478 56.88 -29.99 -36.33
C GLU A 478 57.84 -30.13 -35.14
N LYS A 479 58.19 -29.01 -34.47
CA LYS A 479 59.08 -29.02 -33.29
C LYS A 479 58.41 -29.55 -32.01
N ILE A 480 57.07 -29.55 -31.94
CA ILE A 480 56.29 -30.08 -30.80
C ILE A 480 55.97 -31.57 -30.99
N SER A 481 55.86 -32.03 -32.25
CA SER A 481 55.62 -33.44 -32.59
C SER A 481 56.85 -34.34 -32.38
N GLY A 482 58.06 -33.84 -32.66
CA GLY A 482 59.31 -34.61 -32.52
C GLY A 482 59.88 -34.76 -31.10
N SER A 483 59.21 -34.22 -30.07
CA SER A 483 59.67 -34.24 -28.66
C SER A 483 58.77 -35.10 -27.75
N ARG A 484 57.81 -35.84 -28.30
CA ARG A 484 56.98 -36.79 -27.55
C ARG A 484 57.24 -38.24 -27.99
N ASN A 485 58.18 -38.83 -27.26
CA ASN A 485 58.31 -40.23 -26.86
C ASN A 485 59.21 -41.17 -27.69
N PRO A 486 59.90 -42.12 -27.03
CA PRO A 486 60.13 -42.28 -25.58
C PRO A 486 61.48 -41.75 -25.10
#